data_AF-A0A0S4FT51-F1
#
_entry.id   AF-A0A0S4FT51-F1
#
_cell.length_a   1.000
_cell.length_b   1.000
_cell.length_c   1.000
_cell.angle_alpha   90.00
_cell.angle_beta   90.00
_cell.angle_gamma   90.00
#
_symmetry.space_group_name_H-M   'P 1'
#
loop_
_entity.id
_entity.type
_entity.pdbx_description
1 polymer ?
#
loop_
_entity_poly.entity_id
_entity_poly.type
_entity_poly.pdbx_seq_one_letter_code
_entity_poly.pdbx_strand_id
1 'polypeptide(L)'
;SPPRAEKLRADARSLSRTLSARLGDVKPPPPSLRLSAPDPLPPADPPPNLGAAEQRLRRFQRLLQALPPTPLLLQLRSDLDNLCSLLQAMAVLKGCGDPPGPGPPPYEHRDPPQLEPELKELLEEAPHTVAAMALGRLRSCVEGVVVGLEGGVGC
;
A
#
# COMPACT_ATOMS: atom_id res chain seq x y z
N SER A 1 -6.27 26.25 -0.13
CA SER A 1 -6.48 26.66 -1.53
C SER A 1 -6.95 25.49 -2.37
N PRO A 2 -8.11 25.59 -3.05
CA PRO A 2 -8.68 24.54 -3.90
C PRO A 2 -7.74 23.94 -4.98
N PRO A 3 -6.87 24.70 -5.69
CA PRO A 3 -6.03 24.11 -6.74
C PRO A 3 -4.99 23.10 -6.23
N ARG A 4 -4.57 23.21 -4.96
CA ARG A 4 -3.61 22.29 -4.36
C ARG A 4 -4.22 20.92 -4.08
N ALA A 5 -5.48 20.88 -3.65
CA ALA A 5 -6.19 19.63 -3.36
C ALA A 5 -6.52 18.85 -4.64
N GLU A 6 -6.90 19.57 -5.71
CA GLU A 6 -7.13 18.97 -7.03
C GLU A 6 -5.86 18.40 -7.62
N LYS A 7 -4.74 19.12 -7.53
CA LYS A 7 -3.43 18.62 -7.96
C LYS A 7 -3.04 17.35 -7.22
N LEU A 8 -3.10 17.33 -5.88
CA LEU A 8 -2.76 16.15 -5.09
C LEU A 8 -3.64 14.94 -5.46
N ARG A 9 -4.93 15.16 -5.71
CA ARG A 9 -5.84 14.11 -6.17
C ARG A 9 -5.44 13.59 -7.55
N ALA A 10 -5.10 14.48 -8.48
CA ALA A 10 -4.65 14.11 -9.82
C ALA A 10 -3.34 13.31 -9.78
N ASP A 11 -2.37 13.74 -8.97
CA ASP A 11 -1.09 13.07 -8.76
C ASP A 11 -1.31 11.68 -8.15
N ALA A 12 -2.13 11.57 -7.09
CA ALA A 12 -2.45 10.31 -6.43
C ALA A 12 -3.15 9.33 -7.40
N ARG A 13 -4.06 9.84 -8.24
CA ARG A 13 -4.76 9.04 -9.25
C ARG A 13 -3.81 8.54 -10.32
N SER A 14 -2.94 9.42 -10.83
CA SER A 14 -1.94 9.06 -11.84
C SER A 14 -1.01 7.96 -11.34
N LEU A 15 -0.49 8.13 -10.12
CA LEU A 15 0.37 7.16 -9.47
C LEU A 15 -0.34 5.83 -9.18
N SER A 16 -1.59 5.88 -8.68
CA SER A 16 -2.38 4.67 -8.41
C SER A 16 -2.65 3.89 -9.70
N ARG A 17 -2.97 4.56 -10.82
CA ARG A 17 -3.15 3.89 -12.12
C ARG A 17 -1.84 3.28 -12.63
N THR A 18 -0.72 3.96 -12.42
CA THR A 18 0.62 3.46 -12.78
C THR A 18 0.95 2.19 -11.98
N LEU A 19 0.67 2.21 -10.67
CA LEU A 19 0.79 1.04 -9.80
C LEU A 19 -0.11 -0.11 -10.24
N SER A 20 -1.40 0.15 -10.52
CA SER A 20 -2.34 -0.87 -11.00
C SER A 20 -1.89 -1.50 -12.32
N ALA A 21 -1.41 -0.70 -13.28
CA ALA A 21 -0.91 -1.20 -14.55
C ALA A 21 0.31 -2.12 -14.33
N ARG A 22 1.29 -1.67 -13.54
CA ARG A 22 2.50 -2.45 -13.20
C ARG A 22 2.18 -3.75 -12.48
N LEU A 23 1.18 -3.73 -11.59
CA LEU A 23 0.70 -4.92 -10.87
C LEU A 23 -0.15 -5.84 -11.76
N GLY A 24 -0.75 -5.30 -12.83
CA GLY A 24 -1.49 -6.07 -13.83
C GLY A 24 -0.61 -7.04 -14.62
N ASP A 25 0.67 -6.72 -14.77
CA ASP A 25 1.67 -7.59 -15.39
C ASP A 25 2.08 -8.76 -14.47
N VAL A 26 1.72 -8.72 -13.19
CA VAL A 26 1.98 -9.80 -12.24
C VAL A 26 0.91 -10.88 -12.40
N LYS A 27 1.35 -12.12 -12.63
CA LYS A 27 0.45 -13.27 -12.69
C LYS A 27 -0.34 -13.39 -11.38
N PRO A 28 -1.69 -13.34 -11.41
CA PRO A 28 -2.47 -13.49 -10.20
C PRO A 28 -2.30 -14.91 -9.62
N PRO A 29 -2.35 -15.07 -8.29
CA PRO A 29 -2.41 -16.38 -7.68
C PRO A 29 -3.67 -17.12 -8.14
N PRO A 30 -3.64 -18.45 -8.25
CA PRO A 30 -4.82 -19.22 -8.61
C PRO A 30 -5.92 -19.06 -7.53
N PRO A 31 -7.21 -18.99 -7.91
CA PRO A 31 -8.31 -18.75 -6.98
C PRO A 31 -8.53 -19.89 -5.96
N SER A 32 -7.98 -21.07 -6.24
CA SER A 32 -7.96 -22.21 -5.31
C SER A 32 -6.97 -22.03 -4.16
N LEU A 33 -6.02 -21.11 -4.28
CA LEU A 33 -5.00 -20.86 -3.27
C LEU A 33 -5.61 -20.00 -2.16
N ARG A 34 -5.79 -20.61 -0.99
CA ARG A 34 -6.33 -20.00 0.22
C ARG A 34 -5.28 -20.13 1.31
N LEU A 35 -5.14 -19.09 2.13
CA LEU A 35 -4.43 -19.20 3.40
C LEU A 35 -5.35 -19.84 4.44
N SER A 36 -4.78 -20.63 5.32
CA SER A 36 -5.46 -21.12 6.52
C SER A 36 -5.90 -19.93 7.38
N ALA A 37 -7.05 -20.03 8.05
CA ALA A 37 -7.50 -19.01 8.99
C ALA A 37 -6.75 -19.16 10.34
N PRO A 38 -6.33 -18.06 10.99
CA PRO A 38 -6.49 -16.66 10.58
C PRO A 38 -5.54 -16.23 9.45
N ASP A 39 -6.03 -15.39 8.54
CA ASP A 39 -5.27 -14.87 7.40
C ASP A 39 -4.51 -13.59 7.79
N PRO A 40 -3.17 -13.63 7.89
CA PRO A 40 -2.38 -12.49 8.35
C PRO A 40 -2.13 -11.44 7.25
N LEU A 41 -2.47 -11.72 5.99
CA LEU A 41 -2.25 -10.79 4.89
C LEU A 41 -3.17 -9.56 4.98
N PRO A 42 -2.73 -8.40 4.48
CA PRO A 42 -3.61 -7.25 4.37
C PRO A 42 -4.85 -7.58 3.49
N PRO A 43 -6.02 -7.01 3.81
CA PRO A 43 -7.25 -7.27 3.08
C PRO A 43 -7.19 -6.85 1.60
N ALA A 44 -7.99 -7.53 0.78
CA ALA A 44 -8.13 -7.22 -0.65
C ALA A 44 -9.30 -6.28 -0.97
N ASP A 45 -10.23 -6.07 -0.04
CA ASP A 45 -11.38 -5.20 -0.24
C ASP A 45 -10.96 -3.75 -0.55
N PRO A 46 -11.82 -2.95 -1.18
CA PRO A 46 -11.57 -1.52 -1.35
C PRO A 46 -11.50 -0.81 0.01
N PRO A 47 -10.53 0.08 0.25
CA PRO A 47 -10.46 0.83 1.49
C PRO A 47 -11.63 1.83 1.60
N PRO A 48 -12.28 1.95 2.76
CA PRO A 48 -13.47 2.79 2.92
C PRO A 48 -13.18 4.29 2.93
N ASN A 49 -11.96 4.69 3.32
CA ASN A 49 -11.55 6.09 3.41
C ASN A 49 -10.03 6.27 3.20
N LEU A 50 -9.56 7.51 3.17
CA LEU A 50 -8.14 7.85 2.96
C LEU A 50 -7.21 7.25 4.03
N GLY A 51 -7.62 7.27 5.31
CA GLY A 51 -6.81 6.74 6.40
C GLY A 51 -6.66 5.22 6.34
N ALA A 52 -7.75 4.51 6.05
CA ALA A 52 -7.75 3.07 5.85
C ALA A 52 -6.93 2.67 4.62
N ALA A 53 -7.00 3.46 3.54
CA ALA A 53 -6.18 3.27 2.36
C ALA A 53 -4.69 3.40 2.71
N GLU A 54 -4.29 4.49 3.36
CA GLU A 54 -2.91 4.72 3.78
C GLU A 54 -2.40 3.58 4.68
N GLN A 55 -3.13 3.27 5.75
CA GLN A 55 -2.76 2.22 6.69
C GLN A 55 -2.57 0.87 5.99
N ARG A 56 -3.48 0.51 5.09
CA ARG A 56 -3.42 -0.76 4.35
C ARG A 56 -2.23 -0.78 3.38
N LEU A 57 -1.97 0.30 2.65
CA LEU A 57 -0.82 0.42 1.76
C LEU A 57 0.50 0.35 2.54
N ARG A 58 0.57 0.93 3.74
CA ARG A 58 1.73 0.79 4.65
C ARG A 58 1.95 -0.65 5.09
N ARG A 59 0.89 -1.42 5.36
CA ARG A 59 1.03 -2.87 5.65
C ARG A 59 1.59 -3.63 4.45
N PHE A 60 1.10 -3.38 3.25
CA PHE A 60 1.69 -3.96 2.03
C PHE A 60 3.16 -3.53 1.86
N GLN A 61 3.50 -2.27 2.10
CA GLN A 61 4.86 -1.78 2.00
C GLN A 61 5.81 -2.54 2.95
N ARG A 62 5.40 -2.79 4.21
CA ARG A 62 6.17 -3.58 5.17
C ARG A 62 6.37 -5.03 4.72
N LEU A 63 5.32 -5.66 4.18
CA LEU A 63 5.41 -7.00 3.62
C LEU A 63 6.38 -7.06 2.43
N LEU A 64 6.22 -6.18 1.45
CA LEU A 64 7.16 -6.08 0.33
C LEU A 64 8.58 -5.74 0.79
N GLN A 65 8.71 -5.15 1.98
CA GLN A 65 10.01 -4.83 2.54
C GLN A 65 10.80 -6.03 3.09
N ALA A 66 10.12 -7.09 3.51
CA ALA A 66 10.76 -8.33 3.94
C ALA A 66 11.01 -9.32 2.82
N LEU A 67 10.50 -9.06 1.62
CA LEU A 67 10.82 -9.88 0.45
C LEU A 67 12.24 -9.57 -0.08
N PRO A 68 12.94 -10.57 -0.65
CA PRO A 68 14.19 -10.33 -1.35
C PRO A 68 14.03 -9.24 -2.41
N PRO A 69 14.92 -8.23 -2.46
CA PRO A 69 14.74 -7.10 -3.34
C PRO A 69 14.86 -7.52 -4.81
N THR A 70 13.86 -7.15 -5.61
CA THR A 70 13.91 -7.19 -7.07
C THR A 70 13.69 -5.79 -7.62
N PRO A 71 14.10 -5.46 -8.86
CA PRO A 71 13.84 -4.16 -9.46
C PRO A 71 12.36 -3.75 -9.40
N LEU A 72 11.46 -4.71 -9.63
CA LEU A 72 10.01 -4.51 -9.50
C LEU A 72 9.62 -4.16 -8.06
N LEU A 73 10.07 -4.93 -7.07
CA LEU A 73 9.73 -4.69 -5.67
C LEU A 73 10.30 -3.37 -5.13
N LEU A 74 11.50 -2.99 -5.55
CA LEU A 74 12.10 -1.69 -5.20
C LEU A 74 11.25 -0.54 -5.76
N GLN A 75 10.84 -0.63 -7.03
CA GLN A 75 9.96 0.37 -7.63
C GLN A 75 8.60 0.42 -6.93
N LEU A 76 7.97 -0.72 -6.67
CA LEU A 76 6.70 -0.78 -5.95
C LEU A 76 6.81 -0.18 -4.54
N ARG A 77 7.90 -0.44 -3.80
CA ARG A 77 8.12 0.13 -2.45
C ARG A 77 8.20 1.66 -2.50
N SER A 78 8.85 2.22 -3.52
CA SER A 78 8.94 3.68 -3.73
C SER A 78 7.61 4.29 -4.16
N ASP A 79 6.94 3.67 -5.15
CA ASP A 79 5.64 4.13 -5.64
C ASP A 79 4.58 4.10 -4.52
N LEU A 80 4.60 3.08 -3.66
CA LEU A 80 3.73 2.99 -2.48
C LEU A 80 4.03 4.06 -1.43
N ASP A 81 5.31 4.37 -1.20
CA ASP A 81 5.70 5.44 -0.27
C ASP A 81 5.15 6.79 -0.73
N ASN A 82 5.36 7.09 -2.02
CA ASN A 82 4.85 8.30 -2.66
C ASN A 82 3.31 8.36 -2.59
N LEU A 83 2.62 7.25 -2.84
CA LEU A 83 1.17 7.20 -2.75
C LEU A 83 0.69 7.44 -1.32
N CYS A 84 1.31 6.83 -0.32
CA CYS A 84 0.98 7.07 1.09
C CYS A 84 1.18 8.55 1.46
N SER A 85 2.29 9.18 1.03
CA SER A 85 2.52 10.61 1.25
C SER A 85 1.47 11.50 0.61
N LEU A 86 0.98 11.15 -0.59
CA LEU A 86 -0.10 11.88 -1.26
C LEU A 86 -1.44 11.73 -0.52
N LEU A 87 -1.78 10.50 -0.08
CA LEU A 87 -2.98 10.23 0.71
C LEU A 87 -2.96 11.00 2.03
N GLN A 88 -1.84 10.98 2.74
CA GLN A 88 -1.64 11.71 3.99
C GLN A 88 -1.77 13.22 3.77
N ALA A 89 -1.12 13.78 2.74
CA ALA A 89 -1.23 15.20 2.41
C ALA A 89 -2.68 15.63 2.11
N MET A 90 -3.46 14.77 1.44
CA MET A 90 -4.88 15.01 1.23
C MET A 90 -5.69 14.93 2.52
N ALA A 91 -5.42 13.97 3.41
CA ALA A 91 -6.08 13.86 4.71
C ALA A 91 -5.83 15.11 5.57
N VAL A 92 -4.59 15.60 5.60
CA VAL A 92 -4.21 16.86 6.28
C VAL A 92 -4.97 18.06 5.69
N LEU A 93 -5.03 18.19 4.36
CA LEU A 93 -5.78 19.28 3.72
C LEU A 93 -7.29 19.22 3.98
N LYS A 94 -7.84 18.02 4.23
CA LYS A 94 -9.24 17.81 4.61
C LYS A 94 -9.48 17.98 6.12
N GLY A 95 -8.44 18.16 6.92
CA GLY A 95 -8.53 18.32 8.37
C GLY A 95 -8.76 17.00 9.12
N CYS A 96 -8.48 15.85 8.50
CA CYS A 96 -8.74 14.53 9.08
C CYS A 96 -7.48 13.71 9.36
N GLY A 97 -6.31 14.22 9.01
CA GLY A 97 -5.04 13.53 9.19
C GLY A 97 -4.07 14.38 9.98
N ASP A 98 -3.22 13.73 10.75
CA ASP A 98 -2.11 14.40 11.41
C ASP A 98 -1.10 14.89 10.37
N PRO A 99 -0.52 16.10 10.56
CA PRO A 99 0.59 16.53 9.72
C PRO A 99 1.69 15.46 9.76
N PRO A 100 2.41 15.22 8.64
CA PRO A 100 3.53 14.30 8.65
C PRO A 100 4.47 14.72 9.77
N GLY A 101 4.65 13.83 10.77
CA GLY A 101 5.61 14.07 11.85
C GLY A 101 7.00 14.33 11.26
N PRO A 102 7.89 15.03 11.99
CA PRO A 102 9.28 15.14 11.56
C PRO A 102 9.80 13.73 11.27
N GLY A 103 10.24 13.51 10.04
CA GLY A 103 10.80 12.23 9.63
C GLY A 103 11.95 11.85 10.58
N PRO A 104 12.20 10.55 10.79
CA PRO A 104 13.32 10.14 11.63
C PRO A 104 14.62 10.75 11.10
N PRO A 105 15.53 11.20 11.98
CA PRO A 105 16.79 11.80 11.58
C PRO A 105 17.61 10.84 10.69
N PRO A 106 18.35 11.37 9.70
CA PRO A 106 19.02 10.56 8.68
C PRO A 106 20.12 9.61 9.20
N TYR A 107 20.50 9.73 10.48
CA TYR A 107 21.54 8.93 11.12
C TYR A 107 21.00 7.83 12.05
N GLU A 108 19.69 7.76 12.29
CA GLU A 108 19.14 6.62 13.03
C GLU A 108 19.04 5.42 12.09
N HIS A 109 19.71 4.33 12.49
CA HIS A 109 19.38 3.01 11.98
C HIS A 109 17.91 2.77 12.30
N ARG A 110 17.06 2.95 11.28
CA ARG A 110 15.66 2.59 11.39
C ARG A 110 15.61 1.10 11.67
N ASP A 111 15.01 0.70 12.80
CA ASP A 111 14.62 -0.68 12.98
C ASP A 111 13.89 -1.13 11.71
N PRO A 112 14.17 -2.34 11.19
CA PRO A 112 13.43 -2.85 10.07
C PRO A 112 11.94 -2.77 10.41
N PRO A 113 11.10 -2.29 9.48
CA PRO A 113 9.66 -2.23 9.70
C PRO A 113 9.17 -3.58 10.21
N GLN A 114 8.67 -3.61 11.44
CA GLN A 114 8.31 -4.87 12.06
C GLN A 114 7.06 -5.42 11.38
N LEU A 115 7.19 -6.67 10.93
CA LEU A 115 6.09 -7.49 10.48
C LEU A 115 5.40 -8.11 11.68
N GLU A 116 4.09 -8.20 11.59
CA GLU A 116 3.27 -8.98 12.50
C GLU A 116 3.83 -10.43 12.59
N PRO A 117 4.01 -11.01 13.79
CA PRO A 117 4.68 -12.31 13.97
C PRO A 117 4.10 -13.42 13.10
N GLU A 118 2.78 -13.48 12.98
CA GLU A 118 2.06 -14.48 12.19
C GLU A 118 2.34 -14.31 10.69
N LEU A 119 2.48 -13.06 10.22
CA LEU A 119 2.84 -12.78 8.83
C LEU A 119 4.31 -13.10 8.56
N LYS A 120 5.19 -12.91 9.54
CA LYS A 120 6.60 -13.28 9.46
C LYS A 120 6.76 -14.79 9.33
N GLU A 121 6.13 -15.57 10.20
CA GLU A 121 6.14 -17.03 10.17
C GLU A 121 5.64 -17.55 8.82
N LEU A 122 4.49 -17.05 8.36
CA LEU A 122 3.92 -17.43 7.08
C LEU A 122 4.85 -17.09 5.89
N LEU A 123 5.54 -15.95 5.96
CA LEU A 123 6.49 -15.54 4.93
C LEU A 123 7.73 -16.44 4.91
N GLU A 124 8.18 -16.93 6.06
CA GLU A 124 9.30 -17.88 6.16
C GLU A 124 8.91 -19.27 5.61
N GLU A 125 7.68 -19.72 5.84
CA GLU A 125 7.18 -21.02 5.35
C GLU A 125 6.93 -21.04 3.83
N ALA A 126 6.32 -19.98 3.29
CA ALA A 126 5.82 -19.97 1.92
C ALA A 126 6.07 -18.63 1.19
N PRO A 127 7.32 -18.16 1.07
CA PRO A 127 7.65 -16.80 0.63
C PRO A 127 7.07 -16.45 -0.74
N HIS A 128 7.14 -17.36 -1.71
CA HIS A 128 6.64 -17.12 -3.07
C HIS A 128 5.10 -17.05 -3.12
N THR A 129 4.43 -17.89 -2.33
CA THR A 129 2.97 -17.93 -2.24
C THR A 129 2.44 -16.66 -1.58
N VAL A 130 3.04 -16.28 -0.45
CA VAL A 130 2.72 -15.05 0.28
C VAL A 130 2.96 -13.83 -0.60
N ALA A 131 4.09 -13.76 -1.30
CA ALA A 131 4.39 -12.66 -2.23
C ALA A 131 3.36 -12.56 -3.36
N ALA A 132 3.00 -13.67 -4.01
CA ALA A 132 2.02 -13.67 -5.09
C ALA A 132 0.64 -13.22 -4.61
N MET A 133 0.19 -13.69 -3.44
CA MET A 133 -1.06 -13.23 -2.85
C MET A 133 -1.01 -11.76 -2.45
N ALA A 134 0.05 -11.32 -1.78
CA ALA A 134 0.21 -9.93 -1.37
C ALA A 134 0.16 -8.98 -2.58
N LEU A 135 0.81 -9.33 -3.70
CA LEU A 135 0.77 -8.53 -4.93
C LEU A 135 -0.64 -8.49 -5.54
N GLY A 136 -1.35 -9.62 -5.57
CA GLY A 136 -2.74 -9.66 -6.05
C GLY A 136 -3.71 -8.83 -5.20
N ARG A 137 -3.57 -8.90 -3.87
CA ARG A 137 -4.38 -8.09 -2.94
C ARG A 137 -4.01 -6.62 -3.00
N LEU A 138 -2.71 -6.31 -3.14
CA LEU A 138 -2.24 -4.95 -3.34
C LEU A 138 -2.86 -4.34 -4.59
N ARG A 139 -2.89 -5.07 -5.70
CA ARG A 139 -3.55 -4.63 -6.93
C ARG A 139 -5.01 -4.25 -6.68
N SER A 140 -5.77 -5.13 -6.03
CA SER A 140 -7.18 -4.89 -5.71
C SER A 140 -7.36 -3.66 -4.81
N CYS A 141 -6.48 -3.50 -3.82
CA CYS A 141 -6.46 -2.33 -2.95
C CYS A 141 -6.19 -1.04 -3.73
N VAL A 142 -5.19 -1.01 -4.62
CA VAL A 142 -4.85 0.16 -5.42
C VAL A 142 -5.97 0.50 -6.41
N GLU A 143 -6.60 -0.49 -7.03
CA GLU A 143 -7.79 -0.30 -7.86
C GLU A 143 -8.94 0.34 -7.04
N GLY A 144 -9.16 -0.12 -5.81
CA GLY A 144 -10.12 0.49 -4.88
C GLY A 144 -9.78 1.94 -4.54
N VAL A 145 -8.49 2.27 -4.37
CA VAL A 145 -8.02 3.65 -4.18
C VAL A 145 -8.33 4.51 -5.40
N VAL A 146 -8.09 4.02 -6.62
CA VAL A 146 -8.42 4.76 -7.86
C VAL A 146 -9.91 5.13 -7.86
N VAL A 147 -10.78 4.16 -7.62
CA VAL A 147 -12.25 4.36 -7.57
C VAL A 147 -12.63 5.37 -6.49
N GLY A 148 -12.05 5.25 -5.28
CA GLY A 148 -12.29 6.22 -4.20
C GLY A 148 -11.88 7.65 -4.56
N LEU A 149 -10.74 7.82 -5.24
CA LEU A 149 -10.26 9.12 -5.69
C LEU A 149 -11.10 9.73 -6.84
N GLU A 150 -11.88 8.92 -7.55
CA GLU A 150 -12.85 9.38 -8.56
C GLU A 150 -14.20 9.73 -7.94
N GLY A 151 -14.68 8.92 -6.99
CA GLY A 151 -15.97 9.09 -6.31
C GLY A 151 -15.99 10.14 -5.18
N GLY A 152 -14.85 10.73 -4.83
CA GLY A 152 -14.76 11.74 -3.77
C GLY A 152 -14.66 11.13 -2.37
N VAL A 153 -13.73 10.19 -2.19
CA VAL A 153 -13.48 9.49 -0.92
C VAL A 153 -13.35 10.44 0.29
N GLY A 154 -14.02 10.03 1.36
CA GLY A 154 -14.01 10.70 2.65
C GLY A 154 -12.74 10.46 3.46
N CYS A 155 -12.77 11.03 4.64
CA CYS A 155 -12.09 10.52 5.81
C CYS A 155 -13.13 9.66 6.55
#